data_AF-A0A1J3I3N0-F1
#
_entry.id   AF-A0A1J3I3N0-F1
#
_cell.length_a   1.000
_cell.length_b   1.000
_cell.length_c   1.000
_cell.angle_alpha   90.00
_cell.angle_beta   90.00
_cell.angle_gamma   90.00
#
_symmetry.space_group_name_H-M   'P 1'
#
loop_
_entity.id
_entity.type
_entity.pdbx_description
1 polymer ?
#
loop_
_entity_poly.entity_id
_entity_poly.type
_entity_poly.pdbx_seq_one_letter_code
_entity_poly.pdbx_strand_id
1 'polypeptide(L)'
;SRDEDKMFFCQRDQSLIDKVPWLIIKPNVYFVPSLWLNPTFYAVLIKLFPQKETVFHHLARYLFHPTNQVWGMVTRYYHAHLSKAEETLGIQIRVFDKNPGYFQHVMDQVVSCTQREKLLPELATQEEEEEAKFNISESAKLKAVLVTSL
;
A
#
# COMPACT_ATOMS: atom_id res chain seq x y z
N SER A 1 -15.31 16.24 -24.08
CA SER A 1 -15.83 15.20 -23.17
C SER A 1 -14.79 14.78 -22.11
N ARG A 2 -13.77 13.94 -22.35
CA ARG A 2 -12.77 13.60 -21.28
C ARG A 2 -11.63 14.59 -21.08
N ASP A 3 -11.24 15.32 -22.13
CA ASP A 3 -10.16 16.31 -22.02
C ASP A 3 -10.64 17.62 -21.40
N GLU A 4 -11.92 17.95 -21.59
CA GLU A 4 -12.58 19.08 -20.93
C GLU A 4 -12.65 18.86 -19.41
N ASP A 5 -12.93 17.65 -18.94
CA ASP A 5 -12.95 17.34 -17.50
C ASP A 5 -11.58 17.58 -16.83
N LYS A 6 -10.48 17.40 -17.57
CA LYS A 6 -9.12 17.64 -17.07
C LYS A 6 -8.83 19.13 -16.85
N MET A 7 -9.62 20.02 -17.44
CA MET A 7 -9.51 21.46 -17.21
C MET A 7 -9.78 21.83 -15.76
N PHE A 8 -10.43 20.95 -14.96
CA PHE A 8 -10.51 21.08 -13.51
C PHE A 8 -9.14 21.36 -12.87
N PHE A 9 -8.04 20.79 -13.39
CA PHE A 9 -6.72 21.01 -12.81
C PHE A 9 -6.05 22.32 -13.24
N CYS A 10 -6.65 23.09 -14.15
CA CYS A 10 -6.12 24.36 -14.62
C CYS A 10 -6.52 25.54 -13.70
N GLN A 11 -5.60 26.48 -13.50
CA GLN A 11 -5.83 27.66 -12.64
C GLN A 11 -6.99 28.53 -13.14
N ARG A 12 -7.13 28.69 -14.46
CA ARG A 12 -8.21 29.51 -15.07
C ARG A 12 -9.58 28.96 -14.68
N ASP A 13 -9.78 27.66 -14.86
CA ASP A 13 -11.04 26.99 -14.61
C ASP A 13 -11.37 26.94 -13.12
N GLN A 14 -10.37 26.79 -12.25
CA GLN A 14 -10.55 26.90 -10.79
C GLN A 14 -11.15 28.25 -10.37
N SER A 15 -10.78 29.36 -11.03
CA SER A 15 -11.37 30.68 -10.75
C SER A 15 -12.86 30.79 -11.12
N LEU A 16 -13.34 29.94 -12.02
CA LEU A 16 -14.76 29.84 -12.36
C LEU A 16 -15.49 28.91 -11.39
N ILE A 17 -14.87 27.78 -11.05
CA ILE A 17 -15.39 26.79 -10.11
C ILE A 17 -15.59 27.41 -8.72
N ASP A 18 -14.66 28.26 -8.27
CA ASP A 18 -14.71 28.95 -6.97
C ASP A 18 -15.97 29.84 -6.79
N LYS A 19 -16.63 30.23 -7.89
CA LYS A 19 -17.87 31.03 -7.86
C LYS A 19 -19.13 30.19 -7.75
N VAL A 20 -19.02 28.86 -7.87
CA VAL A 20 -20.16 27.95 -7.83
C VAL A 20 -20.36 27.44 -6.40
N PRO A 21 -21.54 27.61 -5.80
CA PRO A 21 -21.77 27.26 -4.39
C PRO A 21 -21.85 25.75 -4.13
N TRP A 22 -22.15 24.94 -5.16
CA TRP A 22 -22.34 23.49 -5.04
C TRP A 22 -21.50 22.76 -6.07
N LEU A 23 -20.57 21.94 -5.59
CA LEU A 23 -19.74 21.07 -6.43
C LEU A 23 -20.04 19.60 -6.13
N ILE A 24 -20.43 18.85 -7.16
CA ILE A 24 -20.64 17.40 -7.08
C ILE A 24 -19.48 16.73 -7.79
N ILE A 25 -18.72 15.89 -7.08
CA ILE A 25 -17.52 15.23 -7.60
C ILE A 25 -17.75 13.71 -7.60
N LYS A 26 -17.39 13.05 -8.69
CA LYS A 26 -17.45 11.58 -8.83
C LYS A 26 -16.11 11.02 -9.34
N PRO A 27 -15.06 11.03 -8.51
CA PRO A 27 -13.75 10.51 -8.90
C PRO A 27 -13.65 9.01 -8.60
N ASN A 28 -12.90 8.29 -9.43
CA ASN A 28 -12.47 6.91 -9.17
C ASN A 28 -10.94 6.78 -9.16
N VAL A 29 -10.23 7.91 -8.95
CA VAL A 29 -8.77 8.02 -9.01
C VAL A 29 -8.24 8.86 -7.86
N TYR A 30 -7.00 8.60 -7.45
CA TYR A 30 -6.26 9.45 -6.52
C TYR A 30 -5.63 10.63 -7.29
N PHE A 31 -6.37 11.75 -7.36
CA PHE A 31 -5.98 12.93 -8.16
C PHE A 31 -5.16 13.98 -7.41
N VAL A 32 -4.80 13.74 -6.14
CA VAL A 32 -3.98 14.65 -5.32
C VAL A 32 -2.68 15.07 -6.03
N PRO A 33 -1.92 14.19 -6.73
CA PRO A 33 -0.71 14.60 -7.43
C PRO A 33 -0.94 15.72 -8.45
N SER A 34 -2.07 15.72 -9.15
CA SER A 34 -2.41 16.77 -10.11
C SER A 34 -2.73 18.11 -9.46
N LEU A 35 -3.20 18.11 -8.20
CA LEU A 35 -3.43 19.36 -7.46
C LEU A 35 -2.13 20.11 -7.17
N TRP A 36 -1.03 19.39 -6.97
CA TRP A 36 0.30 19.99 -6.76
C TRP A 36 0.81 20.76 -8.00
N LEU A 37 0.30 20.46 -9.19
CA LEU A 37 0.68 21.13 -10.43
C LEU A 37 -0.10 22.44 -10.65
N ASN A 38 -1.18 22.68 -9.89
CA ASN A 38 -1.95 23.91 -9.97
C ASN A 38 -1.35 24.98 -9.04
N PRO A 39 -0.91 26.14 -9.55
CA PRO A 39 -0.31 27.21 -8.73
C PRO A 39 -1.21 27.67 -7.58
N THR A 40 -2.53 27.63 -7.77
CA THR A 40 -3.53 28.02 -6.76
C THR A 40 -3.43 27.15 -5.52
N PHE A 41 -3.32 25.83 -5.70
CA PHE A 41 -3.28 24.87 -4.59
C PHE A 41 -1.88 24.70 -4.04
N TYR A 42 -0.85 24.80 -4.89
CA TYR A 42 0.55 24.58 -4.51
C TYR A 42 0.96 25.39 -3.28
N ALA A 43 0.60 26.69 -3.23
CA ALA A 43 0.97 27.59 -2.15
C ALA A 43 0.42 27.16 -0.77
N VAL A 44 -0.72 26.46 -0.75
CA VAL A 44 -1.33 25.92 0.46
C VAL A 44 -0.79 24.53 0.77
N LEU A 45 -0.71 23.66 -0.25
CA LEU A 45 -0.28 22.27 -0.10
C LEU A 45 1.14 22.17 0.45
N ILE A 46 2.07 23.04 0.03
CA ILE A 46 3.45 23.04 0.53
C ILE A 46 3.55 23.38 2.03
N LYS A 47 2.59 24.17 2.54
CA LYS A 47 2.52 24.52 3.97
C LYS A 47 1.87 23.40 4.78
N LEU A 48 0.83 22.77 4.23
CA LEU A 48 0.12 21.66 4.89
C LEU A 48 0.94 20.38 4.92
N PHE A 49 1.68 20.10 3.85
CA PHE A 49 2.44 18.87 3.65
C PHE A 49 3.87 19.18 3.23
N PRO A 50 4.76 19.51 4.19
CA PRO A 50 6.18 19.74 3.91
C PRO A 50 6.85 18.53 3.25
N GLN A 51 6.40 17.33 3.63
CA GLN A 51 6.72 16.06 2.98
C GLN A 51 5.60 15.73 1.99
N LYS A 52 5.86 15.88 0.68
CA LYS A 52 4.82 15.79 -0.36
C LYS A 52 4.17 14.39 -0.43
N GLU A 53 4.90 13.37 -0.03
CA GLU A 53 4.53 11.97 -0.01
C GLU A 53 3.56 11.61 1.13
N THR A 54 3.34 12.49 2.11
CA THR A 54 2.55 12.18 3.31
C THR A 54 1.06 12.55 3.23
N VAL A 55 0.59 13.13 2.11
CA VAL A 55 -0.79 13.60 2.00
C VAL A 55 -1.80 12.49 2.30
N PHE A 56 -1.71 11.35 1.61
CA PHE A 56 -2.62 10.23 1.85
C PHE A 56 -2.40 9.62 3.23
N HIS A 57 -1.15 9.49 3.69
CA HIS A 57 -0.84 8.93 5.01
C HIS A 57 -1.53 9.71 6.15
N HIS A 58 -1.47 11.04 6.13
CA HIS A 58 -2.09 11.87 7.16
C HIS A 58 -3.61 11.92 7.02
N LEU A 59 -4.13 12.21 5.83
CA LEU A 59 -5.57 12.36 5.62
C LEU A 59 -6.32 11.05 5.79
N ALA A 60 -5.78 9.93 5.32
CA ALA A 60 -6.43 8.63 5.47
C ALA A 60 -6.58 8.24 6.95
N ARG A 61 -5.55 8.48 7.78
CA ARG A 61 -5.59 8.20 9.22
C ARG A 61 -6.56 9.10 9.98
N TYR A 62 -6.80 10.31 9.47
CA TYR A 62 -7.77 11.26 10.04
C TYR A 62 -9.22 10.95 9.62
N LEU A 63 -9.42 10.48 8.39
CA LEU A 63 -10.76 10.29 7.82
C LEU A 63 -11.30 8.87 8.01
N PHE A 64 -10.44 7.86 7.89
CA PHE A 64 -10.88 6.47 7.82
C PHE A 64 -10.64 5.75 9.15
N HIS A 65 -11.73 5.58 9.89
CA HIS A 65 -11.77 4.76 11.10
C HIS A 65 -12.67 3.54 10.86
N PRO A 66 -12.16 2.31 11.06
CA PRO A 66 -12.97 1.12 10.88
C PRO A 66 -14.10 1.07 11.91
N THR A 67 -15.26 0.57 11.51
CA THR A 67 -16.33 0.24 12.46
C THR A 67 -15.90 -0.89 13.38
N ASN A 68 -16.57 -1.06 14.53
CA ASN A 68 -16.26 -2.11 15.50
C ASN A 68 -16.26 -3.52 14.89
N GLN A 69 -17.13 -3.78 13.92
CA GLN A 69 -17.19 -5.06 13.23
C GLN A 69 -15.88 -5.33 12.46
N VAL A 70 -15.43 -4.36 11.66
CA VAL A 70 -14.18 -4.46 10.89
C VAL A 70 -12.97 -4.50 11.82
N TRP A 71 -12.96 -3.65 12.85
CA TRP A 71 -11.88 -3.61 13.84
C TRP A 71 -11.76 -4.93 14.60
N GLY A 72 -12.88 -5.56 14.94
CA GLY A 72 -12.91 -6.88 15.54
C GLY A 72 -12.29 -7.96 14.64
N MET A 73 -12.48 -7.89 13.32
CA MET A 73 -11.83 -8.82 12.38
C MET A 73 -10.31 -8.62 12.37
N VAL A 74 -9.86 -7.37 12.25
CA VAL A 74 -8.43 -7.01 12.22
C VAL A 74 -7.73 -7.47 13.49
N THR A 75 -8.27 -7.12 14.66
CA THR A 75 -7.65 -7.41 15.97
C THR A 75 -7.60 -8.91 16.25
N ARG A 76 -8.68 -9.66 16.02
CA ARG A 76 -8.68 -11.12 16.23
C ARG A 76 -7.66 -11.83 15.35
N TYR A 77 -7.58 -11.47 14.07
CA TYR A 77 -6.61 -12.07 13.15
C TYR A 77 -5.17 -11.74 13.57
N TYR A 78 -4.90 -10.47 13.89
CA TYR A 78 -3.59 -10.04 14.33
C TYR A 78 -3.14 -10.78 15.60
N HIS A 79 -3.99 -10.85 16.63
CA HIS A 79 -3.65 -11.54 17.87
C HIS A 79 -3.45 -13.04 17.68
N ALA A 80 -4.28 -13.70 16.87
CA ALA A 80 -4.19 -15.14 16.64
C ALA A 80 -2.96 -15.54 15.80
N HIS A 81 -2.56 -14.73 14.82
CA HIS A 81 -1.60 -15.16 13.79
C HIS A 81 -0.32 -14.33 13.70
N LEU A 82 -0.35 -13.05 14.06
CA LEU A 82 0.76 -12.11 13.77
C LEU A 82 1.46 -11.60 15.03
N SER A 83 0.76 -11.52 16.16
CA SER A 83 1.24 -10.85 17.37
C SER A 83 2.47 -11.46 18.03
N LYS A 84 2.78 -12.73 17.75
CA LYS A 84 3.93 -13.43 18.32
C LYS A 84 5.20 -13.30 17.49
N ALA A 85 5.11 -12.82 16.26
CA ALA A 85 6.25 -12.67 15.38
C ALA A 85 7.07 -11.43 15.74
N GLU A 86 8.40 -11.54 15.62
CA GLU A 86 9.32 -10.41 15.79
C GLU A 86 9.28 -9.48 14.58
N GLU A 87 8.98 -10.04 13.41
CA GLU A 87 8.86 -9.31 12.15
C GLU A 87 7.64 -9.81 11.37
N THR A 88 6.90 -8.89 10.77
CA THR A 88 5.73 -9.22 9.94
C THR A 88 5.93 -8.70 8.52
N LEU A 89 5.78 -9.58 7.53
CA LEU A 89 5.83 -9.25 6.12
C LEU A 89 4.44 -9.31 5.50
N GLY A 90 3.95 -8.22 4.93
CA GLY A 90 2.72 -8.18 4.15
C GLY A 90 3.00 -8.39 2.65
N ILE A 91 2.31 -9.36 2.03
CA ILE A 91 2.37 -9.61 0.59
C ILE A 91 0.96 -9.44 0.02
N GLN A 92 0.74 -8.35 -0.69
CA GLN A 92 -0.53 -8.05 -1.36
C GLN A 92 -0.43 -8.50 -2.82
N ILE A 93 -1.20 -9.54 -3.19
CA ILE A 93 -1.19 -10.12 -4.54
C ILE A 93 -2.48 -9.71 -5.26
N ARG A 94 -2.34 -9.02 -6.39
CA ARG A 94 -3.44 -8.74 -7.31
C ARG A 94 -3.01 -8.98 -8.75
N VAL A 95 -3.60 -9.98 -9.38
CA VAL A 95 -3.38 -10.29 -10.79
C VAL A 95 -4.51 -9.70 -11.63
N PHE A 96 -4.19 -8.81 -12.57
CA PHE A 96 -5.15 -8.22 -13.50
C PHE A 96 -5.22 -9.05 -14.79
N ASP A 97 -5.83 -10.23 -14.71
CA ASP A 97 -6.08 -11.11 -15.85
C ASP A 97 -7.59 -11.39 -15.99
N LYS A 98 -8.02 -11.75 -17.20
CA LYS A 98 -9.40 -12.20 -17.47
C LYS A 98 -9.64 -13.61 -16.95
N ASN A 99 -8.60 -14.45 -16.97
CA ASN A 99 -8.65 -15.82 -16.51
C ASN A 99 -8.36 -15.85 -15.01
N PRO A 100 -9.29 -16.34 -14.17
CA PRO A 100 -8.99 -16.56 -12.76
C PRO A 100 -8.05 -17.76 -12.64
N GLY A 101 -7.15 -17.72 -11.66
CA GLY A 101 -6.38 -18.90 -11.31
C GLY A 101 -5.01 -18.63 -10.73
N TYR A 102 -4.33 -19.73 -10.49
CA TYR A 102 -2.93 -19.77 -10.09
C TYR A 102 -2.04 -19.52 -11.31
N PHE A 103 -1.07 -18.63 -11.15
CA PHE A 103 -0.09 -18.31 -12.17
C PHE A 103 1.31 -18.59 -11.62
N GLN A 104 1.98 -19.60 -12.17
CA GLN A 104 3.32 -19.98 -11.71
C GLN A 104 4.30 -18.79 -11.77
N HIS A 105 4.27 -18.04 -12.87
CA HIS A 105 5.14 -16.87 -13.03
C HIS A 105 4.91 -15.78 -11.97
N VAL A 106 3.69 -15.66 -11.40
CA VAL A 106 3.40 -14.72 -10.30
C VAL A 106 4.01 -15.25 -9.00
N MET A 107 3.94 -16.56 -8.75
CA MET A 107 4.57 -17.15 -7.57
C MET A 107 6.10 -17.06 -7.63
N ASP A 108 6.67 -17.33 -8.80
CA ASP A 108 8.11 -17.18 -9.04
C ASP A 108 8.54 -15.73 -8.80
N GLN A 109 7.72 -14.75 -9.23
CA GLN A 109 7.97 -13.34 -8.96
C GLN A 109 7.91 -13.01 -7.47
N VAL A 110 6.94 -13.56 -6.72
CA VAL A 110 6.83 -13.33 -5.28
C VAL A 110 8.06 -13.89 -4.55
N VAL A 111 8.44 -15.14 -4.83
CA VAL A 111 9.62 -15.77 -4.22
C VAL A 111 10.90 -15.01 -4.59
N SER A 112 11.11 -14.74 -5.89
CA SER A 112 12.30 -14.02 -6.37
C SER A 112 12.40 -12.61 -5.76
N CYS A 113 11.29 -11.87 -5.68
CA CYS A 113 11.27 -10.54 -5.06
C CYS A 113 11.62 -10.62 -3.57
N THR A 114 10.95 -11.50 -2.82
CA THR A 114 11.14 -11.60 -1.37
C THR A 114 12.55 -12.05 -0.98
N GLN A 115 13.18 -12.93 -1.76
CA GLN A 115 14.56 -13.35 -1.54
C GLN A 115 15.56 -12.27 -1.96
N ARG A 116 15.40 -11.69 -3.16
CA ARG A 116 16.31 -10.66 -3.67
C ARG A 116 16.37 -9.43 -2.77
N GLU A 117 15.22 -8.98 -2.26
CA GLU A 117 15.12 -7.84 -1.35
C GLU A 117 15.40 -8.23 0.13
N LYS A 118 15.80 -9.49 0.39
CA LYS A 118 16.12 -10.03 1.72
C LYS A 118 14.99 -9.91 2.74
N LEU A 119 13.74 -9.95 2.26
CA LEU A 119 12.54 -9.95 3.09
C LEU A 119 12.32 -11.33 3.71
N LEU A 120 12.55 -12.39 2.91
CA LEU A 120 12.50 -13.78 3.33
C LEU A 120 13.84 -14.47 3.04
N PRO A 121 14.21 -15.48 3.86
CA PRO A 121 15.44 -16.24 3.63
C PRO A 121 15.37 -17.01 2.31
N GLU A 122 16.54 -17.24 1.73
CA GLU A 122 16.69 -18.20 0.64
C GLU A 122 16.39 -19.62 1.16
N LEU A 123 15.93 -20.50 0.27
CA LEU A 123 15.72 -21.89 0.62
C LEU A 123 17.10 -22.51 0.85
N ALA A 124 17.35 -22.99 2.06
CA ALA A 124 18.59 -23.68 2.37
C ALA A 124 18.75 -24.90 1.45
N THR A 125 19.95 -25.09 0.93
CA THR A 125 20.32 -26.37 0.31
C THR A 125 20.50 -27.43 1.40
N GLN A 126 20.37 -28.72 1.06
CA GLN A 126 20.48 -29.81 2.04
C GLN A 126 21.80 -29.77 2.84
N GLU A 127 22.87 -29.28 2.21
CA GLU A 127 24.19 -29.13 2.83
C GLU A 127 24.21 -27.99 3.88
N GLU A 128 23.51 -26.89 3.63
CA GLU A 128 23.37 -25.75 4.56
C GLU A 128 22.44 -26.07 5.74
N GLU A 129 21.43 -26.92 5.55
CA GLU A 129 20.58 -27.41 6.66
C GLU A 129 21.35 -28.29 7.64
N GLU A 130 22.34 -29.05 7.16
CA GLU A 130 23.22 -29.84 8.03
C GLU A 130 24.20 -28.94 8.80
N GLU A 131 24.80 -27.93 8.16
CA GLU A 131 25.69 -26.97 8.82
C GLU A 131 24.97 -26.07 9.85
N ALA A 132 23.73 -25.66 9.58
CA ALA A 132 22.92 -24.85 10.50
C ALA A 132 22.56 -25.58 11.80
N LYS A 133 22.52 -26.93 11.80
CA LYS A 133 22.33 -27.73 13.02
C LYS A 133 23.54 -27.66 13.97
N PHE A 134 24.73 -27.38 13.45
CA PHE A 134 25.97 -27.32 14.25
C PHE A 134 26.26 -25.92 14.79
N ASN A 135 25.74 -24.85 14.16
CA ASN A 135 25.92 -23.46 14.60
C ASN A 135 24.67 -22.93 15.32
N ILE A 136 24.34 -23.52 16.47
CA ILE A 136 23.30 -23.01 17.38
C ILE A 136 23.86 -21.80 18.14
N SER A 137 23.99 -20.63 17.49
CA SER A 137 24.45 -19.41 18.16
C SER A 137 23.60 -18.17 17.89
N GLU A 138 22.71 -18.17 16.90
CA GLU A 138 21.74 -17.09 16.71
C GLU A 138 20.32 -17.65 16.79
N SER A 139 19.53 -17.15 17.74
CA SER A 139 18.09 -17.45 17.78
C SER A 139 17.45 -16.94 16.49
N ALA A 140 16.99 -17.85 15.63
CA ALA A 140 16.34 -17.48 14.38
C ALA A 140 15.12 -16.59 14.66
N LYS A 141 15.12 -15.36 14.12
CA LYS A 141 14.02 -14.41 14.27
C LYS A 141 12.72 -15.01 13.73
N LEU A 142 11.67 -14.99 14.53
CA LEU A 142 10.35 -15.45 14.09
C LEU A 142 9.72 -14.41 13.16
N LYS A 143 9.62 -14.73 11.86
CA LYS A 143 8.89 -13.92 10.88
C LYS A 143 7.51 -14.51 10.58
N ALA A 144 6.48 -13.68 10.55
CA ALA A 144 5.14 -14.05 10.05
C ALA A 144 4.84 -13.37 8.72
N VAL A 145 4.26 -14.11 7.77
CA VAL A 145 3.89 -13.59 6.45
C VAL A 145 2.38 -13.53 6.32
N LEU A 146 1.84 -12.33 6.09
CA LEU A 146 0.44 -12.10 5.77
C LEU A 146 0.27 -11.97 4.26
N VAL A 147 -0.38 -12.94 3.63
CA VAL A 147 -0.68 -12.92 2.20
C VAL A 147 -2.16 -12.59 1.99
N THR A 148 -2.43 -11.61 1.12
CA THR A 148 -3.80 -11.28 0.70
C THR A 148 -3.95 -11.43 -0.81
N SER A 149 -4.91 -12.25 -1.26
CA SER A 149 -5.26 -12.50 -2.66
C SER A 149 -6.78 -12.65 -2.79
N LEU A 150 -7.30 -12.50 -4.02
CA LEU A 150 -8.67 -12.87 -4.40
C LEU A 150 -8.82 -14.38 -4.55
#